data_AF-A0A4V1IF86-F1
#
_entry.id   AF-A0A4V1IF86-F1
#
_cell.length_a   1.000
_cell.length_b   1.000
_cell.length_c   1.000
_cell.angle_alpha   90.00
_cell.angle_beta   90.00
_cell.angle_gamma   90.00
#
_symmetry.space_group_name_H-M   'P 1'
#
loop_
_entity.id
_entity.type
_entity.pdbx_description
1 polymer ?
#
loop_
_entity_poly.entity_id
_entity_poly.type
_entity_poly.pdbx_seq_one_letter_code
_entity_poly.pdbx_strand_id
1 'polypeptide(L)'
;MGCKVDTLIERHSLTVPVPEYDSVNEYLVARWTGSDGRSADGYKALTEWFNKRLLKRLYEEHDRDTVTVHLDREYELITGEETLHRDELAADLATDGLDIDEIDSELPSWSTMRHHLKDCLEAEKDTQSADTDWETDTVRMARERATEKAQSVLSSLASKGRLRNGEQADVDVQVKLSCPECSVRVPFADAVERGYVCETHVDAEPDESMREQGRNALSLLAVPYGLLEGIQTAILEDPYLVEAVATAAIPL
;
A
#
# COMPACT_ATOMS: atom_id res chain seq x y z
N MET A 1 -17.87 8.17 19.33
CA MET A 1 -16.43 7.89 19.09
C MET A 1 -16.08 8.75 17.90
N GLY A 2 -15.39 9.87 18.11
CA GLY A 2 -15.21 10.90 17.07
C GLY A 2 -14.17 10.49 16.05
N CYS A 3 -14.36 10.90 14.79
CA CYS A 3 -13.37 10.67 13.75
C CYS A 3 -12.17 11.61 13.94
N LYS A 4 -10.93 11.10 13.79
CA LYS A 4 -9.71 11.93 13.94
C LYS A 4 -9.73 13.12 12.96
N VAL A 5 -10.17 12.89 11.72
CA VAL A 5 -10.22 13.94 10.69
C VAL A 5 -11.24 15.03 11.04
N ASP A 6 -12.46 14.67 11.45
CA ASP A 6 -13.45 15.65 11.94
C ASP A 6 -12.92 16.45 13.12
N THR A 7 -12.28 15.77 14.07
CA THR A 7 -11.68 16.42 15.24
C THR A 7 -10.64 17.47 14.83
N LEU A 8 -9.81 17.16 13.83
CA LEU A 8 -8.79 18.09 13.32
C LEU A 8 -9.42 19.25 12.53
N ILE A 9 -10.47 18.99 11.74
CA ILE A 9 -11.23 20.02 11.03
C ILE A 9 -11.83 21.02 12.02
N GLU A 10 -12.48 20.53 13.07
CA GLU A 10 -13.10 21.38 14.11
C GLU A 10 -12.04 22.14 14.90
N ARG A 11 -11.01 21.44 15.41
CA ARG A 11 -9.96 22.03 16.27
C ARG A 11 -9.24 23.18 15.59
N HIS A 12 -8.83 23.00 14.34
CA HIS A 12 -8.06 23.99 13.60
C HIS A 12 -8.91 24.83 12.64
N SER A 13 -10.25 24.70 12.70
CA SER A 13 -11.19 25.43 11.84
C SER A 13 -10.81 25.33 10.35
N LEU A 14 -10.49 24.11 9.89
CA LEU A 14 -10.03 23.89 8.52
C LEU A 14 -11.13 24.21 7.51
N THR A 15 -10.79 25.00 6.50
CA THR A 15 -11.69 25.39 5.42
C THR A 15 -11.18 24.91 4.08
N VAL A 16 -12.03 24.93 3.05
CA VAL A 16 -11.64 24.65 1.67
C VAL A 16 -11.50 25.95 0.89
N PRO A 17 -10.45 26.11 0.06
CA PRO A 17 -10.23 27.34 -0.72
C PRO A 17 -11.10 27.41 -1.98
N VAL A 18 -12.13 26.56 -2.09
CA VAL A 18 -12.94 26.32 -3.28
C VAL A 18 -14.39 26.67 -2.91
N PRO A 19 -14.95 27.79 -3.42
CA PRO A 19 -16.26 28.31 -3.00
C PRO A 19 -17.44 27.35 -3.21
N GLU A 20 -17.27 26.35 -4.09
CA GLU A 20 -18.28 25.36 -4.44
C GLU A 20 -18.54 24.33 -3.33
N TYR A 21 -17.75 24.32 -2.26
CA TYR A 21 -17.89 23.37 -1.15
C TYR A 21 -18.06 24.08 0.18
N ASP A 22 -19.05 23.64 0.96
CA ASP A 22 -19.37 24.24 2.27
C ASP A 22 -18.49 23.67 3.40
N SER A 23 -17.82 22.53 3.15
CA SER A 23 -16.96 21.89 4.15
C SER A 23 -15.79 21.12 3.54
N VAL A 24 -14.77 20.86 4.37
CA VAL A 24 -13.65 19.97 4.02
C VAL A 24 -14.14 18.55 3.74
N ASN A 25 -15.13 18.07 4.49
CA ASN A 25 -15.70 16.73 4.31
C ASN A 25 -16.37 16.56 2.95
N GLU A 26 -17.19 17.53 2.56
CA GLU A 26 -17.84 17.55 1.24
C GLU A 26 -16.80 17.55 0.11
N TYR A 27 -15.77 18.39 0.23
CA TYR A 27 -14.66 18.42 -0.72
C TYR A 27 -13.94 17.07 -0.81
N LEU A 28 -13.59 16.46 0.33
CA LEU A 28 -12.91 15.17 0.37
C LEU A 28 -13.73 14.06 -0.30
N VAL A 29 -15.05 14.00 -0.04
CA VAL A 29 -15.95 13.03 -0.69
C VAL A 29 -16.05 13.29 -2.19
N ALA A 30 -16.22 14.55 -2.61
CA ALA A 30 -16.34 14.88 -4.03
C ALA A 30 -15.07 14.57 -4.81
N ARG A 31 -13.89 14.90 -4.26
CA ARG A 31 -12.60 14.56 -4.87
C ARG A 31 -12.35 13.06 -4.86
N TRP A 32 -12.73 12.35 -3.80
CA TRP A 32 -12.55 10.91 -3.73
C TRP A 32 -13.43 10.14 -4.72
N THR A 33 -14.67 10.58 -4.92
CA THR A 33 -15.63 9.93 -5.83
C THR A 33 -15.51 10.43 -7.27
N GLY A 34 -14.99 11.64 -7.48
CA GLY A 34 -15.00 12.31 -8.79
C GLY A 34 -16.38 12.88 -9.16
N SER A 35 -17.28 13.06 -8.19
CA SER A 35 -18.63 13.59 -8.42
C SER A 35 -18.64 15.05 -8.89
N ASP A 36 -17.50 15.72 -8.79
CA ASP A 36 -17.25 17.09 -9.25
C ASP A 36 -16.83 17.20 -10.72
N GLY A 37 -16.86 16.08 -11.45
CA GLY A 37 -16.47 16.01 -12.87
C GLY A 37 -14.97 15.95 -13.12
N ARG A 38 -14.14 15.86 -12.06
CA ARG A 38 -12.70 15.62 -12.18
C ARG A 38 -12.39 14.12 -12.00
N SER A 39 -11.15 13.74 -12.34
CA SER A 39 -10.65 12.40 -12.00
C SER A 39 -10.69 12.21 -10.48
N ALA A 40 -11.17 11.03 -10.08
CA ALA A 40 -11.31 10.65 -8.69
C ALA A 40 -9.94 10.38 -8.04
N ASP A 41 -9.67 11.03 -6.91
CA ASP A 41 -8.38 10.92 -6.22
C ASP A 41 -8.29 9.64 -5.37
N GLY A 42 -7.07 9.16 -5.18
CA GLY A 42 -6.76 8.09 -4.25
C GLY A 42 -6.59 8.58 -2.81
N TYR A 43 -6.72 7.68 -1.84
CA TYR A 43 -6.59 8.01 -0.42
C TYR A 43 -5.29 8.74 -0.06
N LYS A 44 -4.15 8.34 -0.65
CA LYS A 44 -2.85 8.96 -0.38
C LYS A 44 -2.81 10.43 -0.82
N ALA A 45 -3.29 10.74 -2.02
CA ALA A 45 -3.33 12.11 -2.54
C ALA A 45 -4.23 13.00 -1.67
N LEU A 46 -5.39 12.49 -1.25
CA LEU A 46 -6.30 13.22 -0.35
C LEU A 46 -5.70 13.42 1.05
N THR A 47 -4.97 12.43 1.55
CA THR A 47 -4.28 12.52 2.85
C THR A 47 -3.21 13.59 2.79
N GLU A 48 -2.38 13.59 1.75
CA GLU A 48 -1.34 14.59 1.55
C GLU A 48 -1.93 16.00 1.43
N TRP A 49 -2.99 16.16 0.62
CA TRP A 49 -3.70 17.43 0.51
C TRP A 49 -4.23 17.92 1.86
N PHE A 50 -4.87 17.03 2.63
CA PHE A 50 -5.40 17.36 3.95
C PHE A 50 -4.28 17.72 4.93
N ASN A 51 -3.21 16.93 4.97
CA ASN A 51 -2.09 17.15 5.88
C ASN A 51 -1.37 18.47 5.59
N LYS A 52 -1.17 18.83 4.32
CA LYS A 52 -0.60 20.12 3.94
C LYS A 52 -1.51 21.29 4.34
N ARG A 53 -2.83 21.11 4.25
CA ARG A 53 -3.81 22.10 4.72
C ARG A 53 -3.72 22.29 6.23
N LEU A 54 -3.65 21.20 6.98
CA LEU A 54 -3.48 21.20 8.44
C LEU A 54 -2.15 21.82 8.84
N LEU A 55 -1.04 21.43 8.22
CA LEU A 55 0.29 21.98 8.48
C LEU A 55 0.33 23.49 8.25
N LYS A 56 -0.23 23.96 7.13
CA LYS A 56 -0.34 25.40 6.86
C LYS A 56 -1.10 26.10 7.98
N ARG A 57 -2.17 25.50 8.49
CA ARG A 57 -2.98 26.08 9.54
C ARG A 57 -2.25 26.13 10.88
N LEU A 58 -1.51 25.08 11.23
CA LEU A 58 -0.63 25.05 12.41
C LEU A 58 0.42 26.16 12.35
N TYR A 59 1.02 26.38 11.18
CA TYR A 59 1.98 27.48 11.01
C TYR A 59 1.34 28.85 11.16
N GLU A 60 0.16 29.06 10.56
CA GLU A 60 -0.61 30.30 10.73
C GLU A 60 -0.97 30.57 12.21
N GLU A 61 -1.27 29.52 12.99
CA GLU A 61 -1.58 29.62 14.42
C GLU A 61 -0.36 29.99 15.27
N HIS A 62 0.84 29.75 14.75
CA HIS A 62 2.14 30.09 15.36
C HIS A 62 2.80 31.32 14.71
N ASP A 63 2.05 32.13 13.96
CA ASP A 63 2.54 33.33 13.25
C ASP A 63 3.73 33.03 12.29
N ARG A 64 3.83 31.79 11.80
CA ARG A 64 4.84 31.34 10.82
C ARG A 64 4.30 31.43 9.41
N ASP A 65 4.86 32.34 8.60
CA ASP A 65 4.54 32.45 7.18
C ASP A 65 5.36 31.46 6.34
N THR A 66 4.69 30.64 5.52
CA THR A 66 5.36 29.75 4.55
C THR A 66 4.77 29.87 3.15
N VAL A 67 5.63 29.86 2.13
CA VAL A 67 5.24 29.80 0.72
C VAL A 67 4.91 28.35 0.36
N THR A 68 3.95 28.12 -0.54
CA THR A 68 3.51 26.76 -0.95
C THR A 68 4.67 25.80 -1.28
N VAL A 69 5.68 26.26 -2.02
CA VAL A 69 6.84 25.43 -2.39
C VAL A 69 7.66 25.00 -1.16
N HIS A 70 7.75 25.85 -0.13
CA HIS A 70 8.40 25.51 1.13
C HIS A 70 7.53 24.56 1.96
N LEU A 71 6.21 24.78 2.00
CA LEU A 71 5.27 23.88 2.67
C LEU A 71 5.33 22.45 2.13
N ASP A 72 5.41 22.27 0.81
CA ASP A 72 5.52 20.94 0.20
C ASP A 72 6.79 20.22 0.66
N ARG A 73 7.94 20.91 0.62
CA ARG A 73 9.23 20.35 1.03
C ARG A 73 9.27 20.06 2.54
N GLU A 74 8.75 20.96 3.36
CA GLU A 74 8.72 20.77 4.82
C GLU A 74 7.80 19.62 5.19
N TYR A 75 6.64 19.47 4.54
CA TYR A 75 5.78 18.31 4.71
C TYR A 75 6.50 16.99 4.39
N GLU A 76 7.29 16.95 3.31
CA GLU A 76 8.09 15.77 2.95
C GLU A 76 9.17 15.45 4.00
N LEU A 77 9.77 16.47 4.64
CA LEU A 77 10.74 16.28 5.71
C LEU A 77 10.09 15.81 7.01
N ILE A 78 8.92 16.37 7.35
CA ILE A 78 8.13 16.01 8.55
C ILE A 78 7.60 14.58 8.46
N THR A 79 7.21 14.12 7.28
CA THR A 79 6.66 12.75 7.09
C THR A 79 7.68 11.74 6.58
N GLY A 80 8.90 12.20 6.31
CA GLY A 80 10.01 11.40 5.79
C GLY A 80 10.89 10.78 6.88
N GLU A 81 11.96 10.13 6.45
CA GLU A 81 12.95 9.50 7.35
C GLU A 81 13.77 10.54 8.12
N GLU A 82 14.36 10.11 9.25
CA GLU A 82 15.29 10.92 10.02
C GLU A 82 16.54 11.26 9.19
N THR A 83 16.71 12.55 8.89
CA THR A 83 17.81 13.06 8.07
C THR A 83 18.33 14.36 8.68
N LEU A 84 19.55 14.76 8.31
CA LEU A 84 20.11 16.06 8.73
C LEU A 84 19.18 17.24 8.37
N HIS A 85 18.46 17.15 7.26
CA HIS A 85 17.49 18.18 6.86
C HIS A 85 16.21 18.17 7.72
N ARG A 86 15.80 17.01 8.24
CA ARG A 86 14.72 16.92 9.23
C ARG A 86 15.16 17.56 10.55
N ASP A 87 16.38 17.30 11.01
CA ASP A 87 16.93 17.90 12.25
C ASP A 87 17.07 19.43 12.13
N GLU A 88 17.52 19.93 10.97
CA GLU A 88 17.57 21.35 10.66
C GLU A 88 16.18 22.00 10.73
N LEU A 89 15.17 21.35 10.11
CA LEU A 89 13.79 21.81 10.16
C LEU A 89 13.22 21.76 11.59
N ALA A 90 13.54 20.72 12.36
CA ALA A 90 13.11 20.58 13.74
C ALA A 90 13.61 21.74 14.61
N ALA A 91 14.88 22.12 14.46
CA ALA A 91 15.46 23.27 15.17
C ALA A 91 14.83 24.61 14.76
N ASP A 92 14.51 24.76 13.47
CA ASP A 92 13.82 25.95 12.95
C ASP A 92 12.40 26.06 13.51
N LEU A 93 11.61 24.98 13.42
CA LEU A 93 10.24 24.90 13.97
C LEU A 93 10.20 25.16 15.47
N ALA A 94 11.18 24.64 16.22
CA ALA A 94 11.26 24.86 17.67
C ALA A 94 11.42 26.34 18.04
N THR A 95 11.97 27.17 17.14
CA THR A 95 12.07 28.63 17.35
C THR A 95 10.70 29.30 17.32
N ASP A 96 9.75 28.73 16.59
CA ASP A 96 8.35 29.18 16.49
C ASP A 96 7.43 28.45 17.50
N GLY A 97 8.01 27.66 18.40
CA GLY A 97 7.28 26.88 19.40
C GLY A 97 6.55 25.67 18.84
N LEU A 98 6.97 25.16 17.68
CA LEU A 98 6.45 23.97 17.03
C LEU A 98 7.41 22.79 17.24
N ASP A 99 6.87 21.64 17.65
CA ASP A 99 7.61 20.39 17.77
C ASP A 99 7.33 19.50 16.54
N ILE A 100 8.38 19.09 15.83
CA ILE A 100 8.26 18.33 14.58
C ILE A 100 7.60 16.96 14.77
N ASP A 101 7.87 16.30 15.90
CA ASP A 101 7.36 14.96 16.19
C ASP A 101 5.92 15.04 16.70
N GLU A 102 5.57 16.11 17.44
CA GLU A 102 4.18 16.41 17.76
C GLU A 102 3.36 16.61 16.49
N ILE A 103 3.84 17.45 15.55
CA ILE A 103 3.19 17.69 14.26
C ILE A 103 3.00 16.36 13.51
N ASP A 104 4.06 15.56 13.31
CA ASP A 104 3.99 14.31 12.55
C ASP A 104 2.97 13.33 13.16
N SER A 105 2.92 13.24 14.50
CA SER A 105 1.96 12.38 15.21
C SER A 105 0.50 12.85 15.06
N GLU A 106 0.27 14.16 14.94
CA GLU A 106 -1.06 14.72 14.73
C GLU A 106 -1.58 14.45 13.31
N LEU A 107 -0.70 14.37 12.31
CA LEU A 107 -1.10 14.13 10.93
C LEU A 107 -1.84 12.78 10.78
N PRO A 108 -3.00 12.74 10.10
CA PRO A 108 -3.65 11.47 9.77
C PRO A 108 -2.85 10.70 8.72
N SER A 109 -2.84 9.38 8.87
CA SER A 109 -2.32 8.47 7.86
C SER A 109 -3.37 8.22 6.77
N TRP A 110 -2.95 7.60 5.67
CA TRP A 110 -3.89 7.24 4.60
C TRP A 110 -4.95 6.23 5.04
N SER A 111 -4.65 5.37 6.04
CA SER A 111 -5.65 4.44 6.58
C SER A 111 -6.67 5.18 7.45
N THR A 112 -6.24 6.21 8.18
CA THR A 112 -7.16 7.14 8.87
C THR A 112 -8.04 7.88 7.88
N MET A 113 -7.50 8.37 6.76
CA MET A 113 -8.30 9.03 5.73
C MET A 113 -9.31 8.08 5.08
N ARG A 114 -8.90 6.82 4.80
CA ARG A 114 -9.82 5.80 4.31
C ARG A 114 -10.96 5.54 5.30
N HIS A 115 -10.64 5.37 6.59
CA HIS A 115 -11.63 5.17 7.64
C HIS A 115 -12.58 6.36 7.73
N HIS A 116 -12.06 7.58 7.64
CA HIS A 116 -12.88 8.80 7.62
C HIS A 116 -13.90 8.78 6.49
N LEU A 117 -13.43 8.56 5.26
CA LEU A 117 -14.31 8.55 4.08
C LEU A 117 -15.34 7.42 4.14
N LYS A 118 -14.91 6.20 4.51
CA LYS A 118 -15.76 5.00 4.41
C LYS A 118 -16.67 4.79 5.63
N ASP A 119 -16.19 5.09 6.82
CA ASP A 119 -16.83 4.68 8.07
C ASP A 119 -17.35 5.88 8.87
N CYS A 120 -16.72 7.05 8.77
CA CYS A 120 -17.20 8.28 9.46
C CYS A 120 -18.20 9.06 8.60
N LEU A 121 -17.88 9.26 7.32
CA LEU A 121 -18.75 9.95 6.36
C LEU A 121 -19.70 9.00 5.62
N GLU A 122 -19.54 7.69 5.80
CA GLU A 122 -20.31 6.64 5.13
C GLU A 122 -20.36 6.84 3.60
N ALA A 123 -19.30 7.43 3.03
CA ALA A 123 -19.27 7.76 1.63
C ALA A 123 -19.05 6.50 0.79
N GLU A 124 -19.78 6.43 -0.32
CA GLU A 124 -19.65 5.39 -1.31
C GLU A 124 -19.08 5.97 -2.58
N LYS A 125 -18.02 5.32 -3.07
CA LYS A 125 -17.51 5.56 -4.40
C LYS A 125 -18.10 4.46 -5.25
N ASP A 126 -18.90 4.85 -6.25
CA ASP A 126 -19.23 3.96 -7.33
C ASP A 126 -17.91 3.49 -7.92
N THR A 127 -17.49 2.28 -7.54
CA THR A 127 -16.70 1.50 -8.44
C THR A 127 -17.60 1.36 -9.64
N GLN A 128 -17.38 2.17 -10.67
CA GLN A 128 -17.71 1.71 -12.00
C GLN A 128 -17.13 0.30 -12.01
N SER A 129 -18.00 -0.70 -11.97
CA SER A 129 -17.70 -2.04 -12.42
C SER A 129 -17.38 -1.82 -13.88
N ALA A 130 -16.19 -1.29 -14.11
CA ALA A 130 -15.66 -1.20 -15.42
C ALA A 130 -15.59 -2.67 -15.80
N ASP A 131 -16.31 -3.03 -16.85
CA ASP A 131 -16.02 -4.17 -17.72
C ASP A 131 -14.60 -4.05 -18.31
N THR A 132 -13.63 -3.62 -17.50
CA THR A 132 -12.21 -3.62 -17.75
C THR A 132 -11.67 -4.63 -16.77
N ASP A 133 -11.18 -5.73 -17.34
CA ASP A 133 -10.17 -6.71 -16.93
C ASP A 133 -9.23 -6.33 -15.75
N TRP A 134 -9.67 -5.67 -14.68
CA TRP A 134 -8.81 -5.16 -13.62
C TRP A 134 -8.22 -6.32 -12.80
N GLU A 135 -8.96 -7.42 -12.67
CA GLU A 135 -8.48 -8.68 -12.11
C GLU A 135 -7.33 -9.24 -12.95
N THR A 136 -7.48 -9.21 -14.28
CA THR A 136 -6.46 -9.66 -15.25
C THR A 136 -5.24 -8.74 -15.26
N ASP A 137 -5.46 -7.42 -15.20
CA ASP A 137 -4.41 -6.40 -15.17
C ASP A 137 -3.58 -6.46 -13.89
N THR A 138 -4.21 -6.77 -12.76
CA THR A 138 -3.49 -6.95 -11.49
C THR A 138 -2.55 -8.14 -11.55
N VAL A 139 -3.01 -9.28 -12.08
CA VAL A 139 -2.17 -10.48 -12.25
C VAL A 139 -1.06 -10.23 -13.28
N ARG A 140 -1.35 -9.51 -14.37
CA ARG A 140 -0.35 -9.10 -15.36
C ARG A 140 0.76 -8.24 -14.73
N MET A 141 0.38 -7.20 -13.98
CA MET A 141 1.32 -6.33 -13.26
C MET A 141 2.18 -7.07 -12.22
N ALA A 142 1.63 -8.10 -11.58
CA ALA A 142 2.38 -8.94 -10.65
C ALA A 142 3.42 -9.81 -11.39
N ARG A 143 3.06 -10.37 -12.55
CA ARG A 143 4.01 -11.13 -13.40
C ARG A 143 5.14 -10.25 -13.90
N GLU A 144 4.85 -9.05 -14.40
CA GLU A 144 5.87 -8.10 -14.87
C GLU A 144 6.90 -7.78 -13.78
N ARG A 145 6.42 -7.44 -12.57
CA ARG A 145 7.31 -7.17 -11.42
C ARG A 145 8.13 -8.40 -11.00
N ALA A 146 7.53 -9.58 -11.01
CA ALA A 146 8.23 -10.83 -10.69
C ALA A 146 9.33 -11.13 -11.73
N THR A 147 9.04 -10.92 -13.00
CA THR A 147 10.01 -11.05 -14.11
C THR A 147 11.16 -10.07 -13.95
N GLU A 148 10.87 -8.78 -13.73
CA GLU A 148 11.89 -7.75 -13.51
C GLU A 148 12.78 -8.08 -12.31
N LYS A 149 12.18 -8.54 -11.20
CA LYS A 149 12.92 -8.92 -10.01
C LYS A 149 13.83 -10.12 -10.26
N ALA A 150 13.33 -11.14 -10.95
CA ALA A 150 14.12 -12.31 -11.33
C ALA A 150 15.28 -11.94 -12.26
N GLN A 151 15.05 -11.08 -13.26
CA GLN A 151 16.10 -10.56 -14.14
C GLN A 151 17.18 -9.78 -13.36
N SER A 152 16.77 -8.93 -12.41
CA SER A 152 17.70 -8.23 -11.52
C SER A 152 18.56 -9.19 -10.69
N VAL A 153 17.95 -10.26 -10.15
CA VAL A 153 18.68 -11.30 -9.42
C VAL A 153 19.65 -12.06 -10.34
N LEU A 154 19.23 -12.41 -11.56
CA LEU A 154 20.10 -13.07 -12.55
C LEU A 154 21.32 -12.22 -12.91
N SER A 155 21.13 -10.92 -13.11
CA SER A 155 22.24 -9.98 -13.36
C SER A 155 23.19 -9.88 -12.15
N SER A 156 22.65 -9.87 -10.93
CA SER A 156 23.46 -9.90 -9.71
C SER A 156 24.27 -11.20 -9.57
N LEU A 157 23.67 -12.35 -9.87
CA LEU A 157 24.32 -13.66 -9.82
C LEU A 157 25.40 -13.83 -10.90
N ALA A 158 25.17 -13.26 -12.09
CA ALA A 158 26.15 -13.22 -13.17
C ALA A 158 27.35 -12.35 -12.82
N SER A 159 27.12 -11.16 -12.28
CA SER A 159 28.16 -10.24 -11.80
C SER A 159 29.04 -10.88 -10.71
N LYS A 160 28.43 -11.72 -9.85
CA LYS A 160 29.13 -12.47 -8.79
C LYS A 160 29.80 -13.75 -9.30
N GLY A 161 29.74 -14.05 -10.60
CA GLY A 161 30.30 -15.25 -11.21
C GLY A 161 29.63 -16.56 -10.79
N ARG A 162 28.51 -16.50 -10.04
CA ARG A 162 27.77 -17.67 -9.54
C ARG A 162 26.88 -18.28 -10.61
N LEU A 163 26.48 -17.49 -11.60
CA LEU A 163 25.69 -17.94 -12.74
C LEU A 163 26.24 -17.38 -14.05
N ARG A 164 27.01 -18.20 -14.78
CA ARG A 164 27.57 -17.80 -16.08
C ARG A 164 26.45 -17.57 -17.08
N ASN A 165 26.51 -16.45 -17.81
CA ASN A 165 25.51 -16.03 -18.80
C ASN A 165 24.09 -15.84 -18.22
N GLY A 166 23.94 -15.57 -16.91
CA GLY A 166 22.63 -15.34 -16.29
C GLY A 166 21.84 -14.20 -16.93
N GLU A 167 22.53 -13.19 -17.49
CA GLU A 167 21.93 -12.04 -18.20
C GLU A 167 21.29 -12.41 -19.54
N GLN A 168 21.63 -13.58 -20.10
CA GLN A 168 21.08 -14.09 -21.36
C GLN A 168 19.92 -15.09 -21.12
N ALA A 169 19.60 -15.41 -19.87
CA ALA A 169 18.53 -16.34 -19.54
C ALA A 169 17.17 -15.64 -19.66
N ASP A 170 16.26 -16.28 -20.39
CA ASP A 170 14.87 -15.84 -20.49
C ASP A 170 14.10 -16.19 -19.22
N VAL A 171 13.24 -15.29 -18.78
CA VAL A 171 12.46 -15.43 -17.55
C VAL A 171 10.98 -15.49 -17.92
N ASP A 172 10.39 -16.68 -17.75
CA ASP A 172 8.96 -16.91 -17.95
C ASP A 172 8.26 -17.10 -16.59
N VAL A 173 7.35 -16.19 -16.25
CA VAL A 173 6.56 -16.24 -15.01
C VAL A 173 5.10 -16.53 -15.35
N GLN A 174 4.64 -17.71 -14.92
CA GLN A 174 3.26 -18.15 -15.12
C GLN A 174 2.52 -18.27 -13.79
N VAL A 175 1.34 -17.64 -13.73
CA VAL A 175 0.38 -17.84 -12.64
C VAL A 175 -0.65 -18.87 -13.10
N LYS A 176 -0.75 -19.98 -12.38
CA LYS A 176 -1.67 -21.09 -12.68
C LYS A 176 -2.63 -21.29 -11.52
N LEU A 177 -3.89 -21.57 -11.84
CA LEU A 177 -4.92 -21.99 -10.91
C LEU A 177 -4.97 -23.51 -10.87
N SER A 178 -5.03 -24.09 -9.68
CA SER A 178 -5.23 -25.53 -9.47
C SER A 178 -6.68 -25.81 -9.11
N CYS A 179 -7.26 -26.85 -9.71
CA CYS A 179 -8.51 -27.40 -9.21
C CYS A 179 -8.27 -28.01 -7.82
N PRO A 180 -9.14 -27.78 -6.82
CA PRO A 180 -9.00 -28.40 -5.51
C PRO A 180 -9.32 -29.90 -5.54
N GLU A 181 -10.22 -30.32 -6.42
CA GLU A 181 -10.73 -31.70 -6.50
C GLU A 181 -9.91 -32.61 -7.43
N CYS A 182 -9.07 -32.04 -8.30
CA CYS A 182 -8.27 -32.82 -9.23
C CYS A 182 -6.92 -32.19 -9.56
N SER A 183 -6.06 -32.94 -10.24
CA SER A 183 -4.70 -32.52 -10.58
C SER A 183 -4.61 -31.49 -11.72
N VAL A 184 -5.74 -31.02 -12.25
CA VAL A 184 -5.78 -30.03 -13.34
C VAL A 184 -5.23 -28.69 -12.87
N ARG A 185 -4.32 -28.12 -13.66
CA ARG A 185 -3.79 -26.77 -13.48
C ARG A 185 -3.88 -26.01 -14.79
N VAL A 186 -4.45 -24.82 -14.76
CA VAL A 186 -4.66 -23.99 -15.95
C VAL A 186 -4.07 -22.59 -15.73
N PRO A 187 -3.57 -21.91 -16.77
CA PRO A 187 -3.16 -20.51 -16.67
C PRO A 187 -4.32 -19.64 -16.15
N PHE A 188 -3.99 -18.63 -15.35
CA PHE A 188 -4.98 -17.68 -14.83
C PHE A 188 -5.84 -17.05 -15.95
N ALA A 189 -5.20 -16.60 -17.03
CA ALA A 189 -5.88 -15.99 -18.17
C ALA A 189 -6.91 -16.94 -18.81
N ASP A 190 -6.51 -18.18 -19.10
CA ASP A 190 -7.39 -19.20 -19.67
C ASP A 190 -8.60 -19.52 -18.77
N ALA A 191 -8.39 -19.53 -17.45
CA ALA A 191 -9.46 -19.82 -16.49
C ALA A 191 -10.46 -18.66 -16.38
N VAL A 192 -9.98 -17.42 -16.41
CA VAL A 192 -10.82 -16.22 -16.43
C VAL A 192 -11.60 -16.14 -17.74
N GLU A 193 -10.93 -16.35 -18.88
CA GLU A 193 -11.56 -16.33 -20.21
C GLU A 193 -12.68 -17.37 -20.35
N ARG A 194 -12.49 -18.56 -19.77
CA ARG A 194 -13.47 -19.67 -19.85
C ARG A 194 -14.49 -19.65 -18.71
N GLY A 195 -14.26 -18.89 -17.65
CA GLY A 195 -15.13 -18.79 -16.47
C GLY A 195 -15.04 -19.97 -15.49
N TYR A 196 -14.07 -20.88 -15.65
CA TYR A 196 -13.87 -22.01 -14.74
C TYR A 196 -12.42 -22.53 -14.74
N VAL A 197 -12.00 -23.16 -13.64
CA VAL A 197 -10.67 -23.80 -13.50
C VAL A 197 -10.67 -25.23 -14.06
N CYS A 198 -11.77 -25.96 -13.89
CA CYS A 198 -11.94 -27.33 -14.39
C CYS A 198 -13.40 -27.56 -14.77
N GLU A 199 -13.65 -27.96 -16.01
CA GLU A 199 -14.99 -28.22 -16.55
C GLU A 199 -15.74 -29.29 -15.75
N THR A 200 -15.03 -30.29 -15.22
CA THR A 200 -15.63 -31.40 -14.46
C THR A 200 -16.10 -31.01 -13.06
N HIS A 201 -15.63 -29.89 -12.51
CA HIS A 201 -15.88 -29.49 -11.11
C HIS A 201 -16.42 -28.06 -10.99
N VAL A 202 -17.19 -27.59 -12.00
CA VAL A 202 -17.83 -26.26 -11.98
C VAL A 202 -18.98 -26.18 -10.97
N ASP A 203 -19.70 -27.29 -10.77
CA ASP A 203 -20.92 -27.36 -9.93
C ASP A 203 -20.72 -28.06 -8.58
N ALA A 204 -19.46 -28.27 -8.16
CA ALA A 204 -19.20 -28.81 -6.83
C ALA A 204 -19.38 -27.68 -5.80
N GLU A 205 -20.48 -27.73 -5.03
CA GLU A 205 -20.64 -26.94 -3.81
C GLU A 205 -19.33 -27.05 -3.00
N PRO A 206 -18.70 -25.92 -2.62
CA PRO A 206 -17.38 -25.95 -2.01
C PRO A 206 -17.43 -26.73 -0.69
N ASP A 207 -16.76 -27.88 -0.66
CA ASP A 207 -16.59 -28.68 0.54
C ASP A 207 -15.93 -27.80 1.63
N GLU A 208 -16.61 -27.66 2.78
CA GLU A 208 -16.21 -26.79 3.89
C GLU A 208 -14.81 -27.10 4.44
N SER A 209 -14.22 -28.25 4.09
CA SER A 209 -12.90 -28.69 4.53
C SER A 209 -11.72 -27.80 4.06
N MET A 210 -11.86 -27.01 3.00
CA MET A 210 -10.77 -26.15 2.50
C MET A 210 -10.59 -24.83 3.27
N ARG A 211 -11.62 -24.33 3.98
CA ARG A 211 -11.49 -23.10 4.80
C ARG A 211 -10.55 -23.29 5.99
N GLU A 212 -10.37 -24.52 6.44
CA GLU A 212 -9.53 -24.86 7.60
C GLU A 212 -8.04 -24.96 7.22
N GLN A 213 -7.72 -25.40 6.00
CA GLN A 213 -6.32 -25.51 5.56
C GLN A 213 -5.67 -24.15 5.26
N GLY A 214 -6.43 -23.18 4.75
CA GLY A 214 -5.98 -21.79 4.59
C GLY A 214 -5.74 -21.08 5.94
N ARG A 215 -6.57 -21.38 6.96
CA ARG A 215 -6.35 -20.92 8.34
C ARG A 215 -5.11 -21.53 8.98
N ASN A 216 -4.81 -22.80 8.69
CA ASN A 216 -3.64 -23.50 9.24
C ASN A 216 -2.31 -23.06 8.59
N ALA A 217 -2.32 -22.67 7.31
CA ALA A 217 -1.15 -22.08 6.66
C ALA A 217 -0.85 -20.66 7.15
N LEU A 218 -1.89 -19.85 7.43
CA LEU A 218 -1.73 -18.50 7.99
C LEU A 218 -1.39 -18.51 9.50
N SER A 219 -1.75 -19.56 10.24
CA SER A 219 -1.41 -19.68 11.66
C SER A 219 0.02 -20.18 11.92
N LEU A 220 0.70 -20.74 10.91
CA LEU A 220 2.16 -20.94 10.94
C LEU A 220 2.96 -19.66 10.62
N LEU A 221 2.29 -18.61 10.16
CA LEU A 221 2.85 -17.27 9.97
C LEU A 221 2.25 -16.25 10.97
N ALA A 222 1.72 -16.74 12.10
CA ALA A 222 1.41 -15.89 13.24
C ALA A 222 2.71 -15.55 13.98
N VAL A 223 3.56 -14.73 13.36
CA VAL A 223 4.60 -14.00 14.08
C VAL A 223 3.89 -12.88 14.84
N PRO A 224 4.00 -12.79 16.18
CA PRO A 224 3.43 -11.68 16.92
C PRO A 224 4.03 -10.37 16.38
N TYR A 225 3.18 -9.35 16.26
CA TYR A 225 3.40 -8.09 15.57
C TYR A 225 4.43 -7.15 16.29
N GLY A 226 5.52 -7.71 16.81
CA GLY A 226 6.59 -7.02 17.54
C GLY A 226 8.00 -7.52 17.19
N LEU A 227 8.19 -8.19 16.05
CA LEU A 227 9.52 -8.64 15.61
C LEU A 227 9.70 -8.49 14.09
N LEU A 228 9.34 -7.33 13.55
CA LEU A 228 9.62 -6.93 12.17
C LEU A 228 10.69 -5.83 12.05
N GLU A 229 11.51 -5.61 13.08
CA GLU A 229 12.72 -4.76 12.97
C GLU A 229 14.03 -5.59 12.87
N GLY A 230 13.96 -6.92 12.77
CA GLY A 230 15.14 -7.79 12.79
C GLY A 230 15.42 -8.59 11.53
N ILE A 231 14.67 -8.43 10.44
CA ILE A 231 14.84 -9.27 9.22
C ILE A 231 15.50 -8.50 8.07
N GLN A 232 15.62 -7.17 8.16
CA GLN A 232 16.26 -6.39 7.10
C GLN A 232 17.81 -6.36 7.18
N THR A 233 18.41 -6.91 8.23
CA THR A 233 19.89 -6.89 8.42
C THR A 233 20.58 -8.25 8.35
N ALA A 234 19.88 -9.38 8.26
CA ALA A 234 20.54 -10.70 8.17
C ALA A 234 20.74 -11.23 6.73
N ILE A 235 20.10 -10.64 5.72
CA ILE A 235 20.16 -11.13 4.33
C ILE A 235 21.37 -10.54 3.57
N LEU A 236 22.06 -9.54 4.13
CA LEU A 236 23.10 -8.79 3.41
C LEU A 236 24.56 -9.06 3.82
N GLU A 237 24.87 -9.94 4.78
CA GLU A 237 26.27 -10.07 5.26
C GLU A 237 26.94 -11.46 5.30
N ASP A 238 26.30 -12.59 4.91
CA ASP A 238 27.10 -13.84 4.82
C ASP A 238 26.60 -14.86 3.76
N PRO A 239 27.44 -15.31 2.80
CA PRO A 239 27.02 -16.22 1.72
C PRO A 239 26.96 -17.73 2.09
N TYR A 240 27.01 -18.13 3.36
CA TYR A 240 27.26 -19.54 3.75
C TYR A 240 26.20 -20.23 4.65
N LEU A 241 24.91 -19.84 4.59
CA LEU A 241 23.84 -20.60 5.28
C LEU A 241 22.54 -20.70 4.47
N VAL A 242 22.61 -21.27 3.26
CA VAL A 242 21.41 -21.74 2.53
C VAL A 242 21.50 -23.25 2.32
N GLU A 243 21.53 -23.99 3.41
CA GLU A 243 21.14 -25.41 3.45
C GLU A 243 20.44 -25.63 4.79
N ALA A 244 19.09 -25.64 4.79
CA ALA A 244 18.24 -26.44 5.68
C ALA A 244 16.77 -25.97 5.69
N VAL A 245 16.08 -25.92 4.54
CA VAL A 245 14.60 -26.09 4.53
C VAL A 245 14.17 -26.74 3.22
N ALA A 246 14.57 -27.99 2.98
CA ALA A 246 14.06 -28.78 1.86
C ALA A 246 14.16 -30.29 2.13
N THR A 247 13.69 -30.76 3.29
CA THR A 247 13.39 -32.19 3.47
C THR A 247 12.47 -32.40 4.68
N ALA A 248 11.16 -32.43 4.45
CA ALA A 248 10.19 -33.25 5.20
C ALA A 248 8.78 -33.00 4.66
N ALA A 249 8.35 -33.77 3.66
CA ALA A 249 6.96 -34.16 3.43
C ALA A 249 6.84 -35.04 2.17
N ILE A 250 7.27 -36.30 2.26
CA ILE A 250 6.76 -37.38 1.41
C ILE A 250 6.46 -38.54 2.37
N PRO A 251 5.19 -38.92 2.60
CA PRO A 251 4.89 -40.24 3.12
C PRO A 251 4.82 -41.24 1.96
N LEU A 252 5.37 -42.43 2.20
CA LEU A 252 5.30 -43.63 1.36
C LEU A 252 3.87 -44.13 1.16
#